data_AF-A0A0D8ICI3-F1
#
_entry.id   AF-A0A0D8ICI3-F1
#
_cell.length_a   1.000
_cell.length_b   1.000
_cell.length_c   1.000
_cell.angle_alpha   90.00
_cell.angle_beta   90.00
_cell.angle_gamma   90.00
#
_symmetry.space_group_name_H-M   'P 1'
#
loop_
_entity.id
_entity.type
_entity.pdbx_description
1 polymer ?
#
loop_
_entity_poly.entity_id
_entity_poly.type
_entity_poly.pdbx_seq_one_letter_code
_entity_poly.pdbx_strand_id
1 'polypeptide(L)' 'MVNKQQQYKEEDLKTIESDLESLSVQLINILKEYKAKGIINDHQYKQHVEVKERFLNYLENKRKSQ' A
#
# COMPACT_ATOMS: atom_id res chain seq x y z
N MET A 1 29.82 5.22 -16.52
CA MET A 1 29.11 5.38 -15.24
C MET A 1 28.16 6.55 -15.38
N VAL A 2 26.86 6.31 -15.56
CA VAL A 2 25.86 7.39 -15.61
C VAL A 2 24.99 7.25 -14.38
N ASN A 3 25.38 7.95 -13.31
CA ASN A 3 24.58 8.07 -12.10
C ASN A 3 23.51 9.12 -12.38
N LYS A 4 22.50 8.76 -13.18
CA LYS A 4 21.31 9.59 -13.39
C LYS A 4 20.40 9.36 -12.18
N GLN A 5 20.55 10.20 -11.15
CA GLN A 5 19.50 10.38 -10.17
C GLN A 5 18.26 10.89 -10.94
N GLN A 6 17.31 9.99 -11.24
CA GLN A 6 16.00 10.39 -11.75
C GLN A 6 15.33 11.23 -10.67
N GLN A 7 15.33 12.55 -10.84
CA GLN A 7 14.46 13.45 -10.08
C GLN A 7 13.03 13.20 -10.54
N TYR A 8 12.28 12.44 -9.76
CA TYR A 8 10.84 12.31 -9.92
C TYR A 8 10.18 13.66 -9.61
N LYS A 9 9.23 14.09 -10.43
CA LYS A 9 8.42 15.27 -10.13
C LYS A 9 7.44 14.93 -9.01
N GLU A 10 6.99 15.94 -8.27
CA GLU A 10 5.99 15.75 -7.20
C GLU A 10 4.70 15.13 -7.73
N GLU A 11 4.31 15.45 -8.97
CA GLU A 11 3.18 14.84 -9.68
C GLU A 11 3.38 13.34 -9.91
N ASP A 12 4.58 12.92 -10.31
CA ASP A 12 4.92 11.50 -10.50
C ASP A 12 4.79 10.74 -9.17
N LEU A 13 5.23 11.36 -8.07
CA LEU A 13 5.11 10.77 -6.72
C LEU A 13 3.65 10.64 -6.28
N LYS A 14 2.80 11.64 -6.56
CA LYS A 14 1.36 11.57 -6.26
C LYS A 14 0.65 10.47 -7.03
N THR A 15 1.00 10.27 -8.30
CA THR A 15 0.48 9.17 -9.12
C THR A 15 0.89 7.82 -8.54
N ILE A 16 2.18 7.64 -8.22
CA ILE A 16 2.68 6.40 -7.60
C ILE A 16 1.97 6.12 -6.27
N GLU A 17 1.81 7.13 -5.42
CA GLU A 17 1.10 6.98 -4.14
C GLU A 17 -0.36 6.54 -4.35
N SER A 18 -1.04 7.12 -5.34
CA SER A 18 -2.43 6.78 -5.66
C SER A 18 -2.57 5.35 -6.21
N ASP A 19 -1.65 4.93 -7.07
CA ASP A 19 -1.63 3.56 -7.60
C ASP A 19 -1.35 2.54 -6.48
N LEU A 20 -0.40 2.84 -5.59
CA LEU A 20 -0.09 2.01 -4.44
C LEU A 20 -1.25 1.94 -3.43
N GLU A 21 -2.00 3.02 -3.26
CA GLU A 21 -3.22 3.04 -2.44
C GLU A 21 -4.24 2.05 -2.98
N SER A 22 -4.55 2.14 -4.28
CA SER A 22 -5.50 1.25 -4.96
C SER A 22 -5.08 -0.21 -4.86
N LEU A 23 -3.81 -0.52 -5.15
CA LEU A 23 -3.27 -1.88 -5.05
C LEU A 23 -3.32 -2.41 -3.61
N SER A 24 -3.06 -1.57 -2.62
CA SER A 24 -3.11 -1.95 -1.21
C SER A 24 -4.52 -2.37 -0.80
N VAL A 25 -5.55 -1.60 -1.19
CA VAL A 25 -6.96 -1.94 -0.92
C VAL A 25 -7.36 -3.24 -1.61
N GLN A 26 -7.03 -3.40 -2.89
CA GLN A 26 -7.34 -4.63 -3.63
C GLN A 26 -6.69 -5.86 -2.98
N LEU A 27 -5.44 -5.74 -2.57
CA LEU A 27 -4.72 -6.86 -1.97
C LEU A 27 -5.25 -7.21 -0.56
N ILE A 28 -5.66 -6.23 0.24
CA ILE A 28 -6.33 -6.50 1.53
C ILE A 28 -7.61 -7.32 1.30
N ASN A 29 -8.41 -6.96 0.28
CA ASN A 29 -9.63 -7.70 -0.04
C ASN A 29 -9.36 -9.16 -0.44
N ILE A 30 -8.35 -9.40 -1.29
CA ILE A 30 -7.93 -10.75 -1.68
C ILE A 30 -7.49 -11.56 -0.45
N LEU A 31 -6.66 -10.95 0.42
CA LEU A 31 -6.18 -11.61 1.64
C LEU A 31 -7.33 -11.95 2.60
N LYS A 32 -8.35 -11.09 2.66
CA LYS A 32 -9.55 -11.32 3.48
C LYS A 32 -10.31 -12.54 2.99
N GLU A 33 -10.47 -12.70 1.68
CA GLU A 33 -11.07 -13.91 1.09
C GLU A 33 -10.23 -15.16 1.36
N TYR A 34 -8.91 -15.06 1.24
CA TYR A 34 -8.01 -16.19 1.47
C TYR A 34 -8.05 -16.65 2.92
N LYS A 35 -8.11 -15.70 3.86
CA LYS A 35 -8.33 -16.01 5.28
C LYS A 35 -9.68 -16.69 5.50
N ALA A 36 -10.77 -16.16 4.90
CA ALA A 36 -12.10 -16.75 5.04
C ALA A 36 -12.19 -18.19 4.48
N LYS A 37 -11.38 -18.49 3.45
CA LYS A 37 -11.24 -19.83 2.87
C LYS A 37 -10.24 -20.73 3.61
N GLY A 38 -9.59 -20.23 4.67
CA GLY A 38 -8.57 -20.97 5.42
C GLY A 38 -7.25 -21.20 4.67
N ILE A 39 -7.01 -20.48 3.56
CA ILE A 39 -5.78 -20.59 2.76
C ILE A 39 -4.58 -20.00 3.52
N ILE A 40 -4.82 -18.94 4.29
CA ILE A 40 -3.83 -18.31 5.17
C ILE A 40 -4.38 -18.24 6.59
N ASN A 41 -3.50 -18.36 7.57
CA ASN A 41 -3.86 -18.25 8.98
C ASN A 41 -3.89 -16.79 9.48
N ASP A 42 -4.34 -16.60 10.72
CA ASP A 42 -4.45 -15.28 11.34
C ASP A 42 -3.12 -14.52 11.40
N HIS A 43 -2.01 -15.23 11.64
CA HIS A 43 -0.69 -14.62 11.75
C HIS A 43 -0.23 -14.08 10.38
N GLN A 44 -0.34 -14.90 9.34
CA GLN A 44 -0.01 -14.51 7.96
C GLN A 44 -0.88 -13.36 7.48
N TYR A 45 -2.20 -13.44 7.72
CA TYR A 45 -3.12 -12.36 7.39
C TYR A 45 -2.72 -11.05 8.07
N LYS A 46 -2.47 -11.08 9.39
CA LYS A 46 -2.10 -9.89 10.15
C LYS A 46 -0.80 -9.28 9.63
N GLN A 47 0.25 -10.09 9.40
CA GLN A 47 1.52 -9.60 8.87
C GLN A 47 1.36 -8.90 7.52
N HIS A 48 0.55 -9.47 6.62
CA HIS A 48 0.36 -8.89 5.29
C HIS A 48 -0.55 -7.65 5.30
N VAL A 49 -1.57 -7.61 6.16
CA VAL A 49 -2.52 -6.50 6.20
C VAL A 49 -1.96 -5.30 6.97
N GLU A 50 -1.22 -5.53 8.06
CA GLU A 50 -0.72 -4.45 8.92
C GLU A 50 0.17 -3.44 8.18
N VAL A 51 1.07 -3.90 7.31
CA VAL A 51 1.93 -3.00 6.51
C VAL A 51 1.09 -2.14 5.56
N LYS A 52 0.03 -2.71 4.99
CA LYS A 52 -0.84 -2.02 4.02
C LYS A 52 -1.74 -1.03 4.72
N GLU A 53 -2.34 -1.39 5.86
CA GLU A 53 -3.13 -0.48 6.69
C GLU A 53 -2.28 0.69 7.18
N ARG A 54 -1.03 0.45 7.61
CA ARG A 54 -0.10 1.54 7.97
C ARG A 54 0.17 2.49 6.81
N PHE A 55 0.35 1.97 5.59
CA PHE A 55 0.54 2.80 4.41
C PHE A 55 -0.71 3.62 4.06
N LEU A 56 -1.90 3.00 4.09
CA LEU A 56 -3.17 3.71 3.87
C LEU A 56 -3.40 4.82 4.91
N ASN A 57 -3.11 4.54 6.19
CA ASN A 57 -3.17 5.54 7.26
C ASN A 57 -2.17 6.68 7.04
N TYR A 58 -0.95 6.39 6.57
CA TYR A 58 0.02 7.42 6.21
C TYR A 58 -0.55 8.36 5.12
N LEU A 59 -1.14 7.81 4.05
CA LEU A 59 -1.73 8.62 2.98
C LEU A 59 -2.92 9.45 3.49
N GLU A 60 -3.78 8.88 4.33
CA GLU A 60 -4.90 9.60 4.95
C GLU A 60 -4.41 10.78 5.81
N ASN A 61 -3.39 10.56 6.65
CA ASN A 61 -2.81 11.60 7.49
C ASN A 61 -2.14 12.69 6.66
N LYS A 62 -1.45 12.31 5.58
CA LYS A 62 -0.84 13.26 4.63
C LYS A 62 -1.90 14.18 4.02
N ARG A 63 -3.03 13.62 3.57
CA ARG A 63 -4.17 14.38 3.02
C ARG A 63 -4.82 15.33 4.04
N LYS A 64 -4.91 14.94 5.30
CA LYS A 64 -5.45 15.80 6.39
C LYS A 64 -4.51 16.95 6.78
N SER A 65 -3.22 16.84 6.45
CA SER A 65 -2.19 17.80 6.82
C SER A 65 -1.86 18.80 5.70
N GLN A 66 -2.57 18.71 4.56
CA GLN A 66 -2.49 19.60 3.40
C GLN A 66 -3.75 20.46 3.32
#